data_AF-A0A839WN82-F1
#
_entry.id   AF-A0A839WN82-F1
#
_cell.length_a   1.000
_cell.length_b   1.000
_cell.length_c   1.000
_cell.angle_alpha   90.00
_cell.angle_beta   90.00
_cell.angle_gamma   90.00
#
_symmetry.space_group_name_H-M   'P 1'
#
loop_
_entity.id
_entity.type
_entity.pdbx_description
1 polymer ?
#
loop_
_entity_poly.entity_id
_entity_poly.type
_entity_poly.pdbx_seq_one_letter_code
_entity_poly.pdbx_strand_id
1 'polypeptide(L)'
;MSDSMNNKELVAVGHQFAKAMSSETPILDIAKIVSRLAERLDCTTAALHATQAQRDQLAAENGQMLHLLTDISENHLEYLSEGEDCMMAGVPLDYVSEINMYVSRDVEAENPFKATDAFLAEVRSSGLDEMAVAYRKFASEEGCSCNMQSSYNLTAERAESYAAYVRRQGVVQ
;
A
#
# COMPACT_ATOMS: atom_id res chain seq x y z
N MET A 1 51.20 4.60 -41.49
CA MET A 1 52.29 3.94 -40.75
C MET A 1 51.66 3.28 -39.55
N SER A 2 51.60 1.95 -39.54
CA SER A 2 51.06 1.18 -38.41
C SER A 2 52.19 0.96 -37.41
N ASP A 3 52.14 1.65 -36.28
CA ASP A 3 53.01 1.41 -35.13
C ASP A 3 52.70 0.01 -34.58
N SER A 4 53.41 -0.99 -35.12
CA SER A 4 53.37 -2.36 -34.61
C SER A 4 54.03 -2.35 -33.25
N MET A 5 53.24 -2.52 -32.18
CA MET A 5 53.75 -2.66 -30.82
C MET A 5 54.88 -3.69 -30.77
N ASN A 6 55.97 -3.37 -30.06
CA ASN A 6 57.05 -4.33 -29.81
C ASN A 6 56.51 -5.43 -28.88
N ASN A 7 56.87 -6.69 -29.13
CA ASN A 7 56.49 -7.85 -28.32
C ASN A 7 56.60 -7.63 -26.80
N LYS A 8 57.59 -6.84 -26.32
CA LYS A 8 57.71 -6.50 -24.90
C LYS A 8 56.55 -5.64 -24.37
N GLU A 9 56.07 -4.68 -25.16
CA GLU A 9 54.92 -3.84 -24.81
C GLU A 9 53.64 -4.65 -24.87
N LEU A 10 53.51 -5.55 -25.84
CA LEU A 10 52.36 -6.47 -25.94
C LEU A 10 52.26 -7.40 -24.73
N VAL A 11 53.40 -7.93 -24.25
CA VAL A 11 53.45 -8.75 -23.03
C VAL A 11 53.14 -7.93 -21.78
N ALA A 12 53.61 -6.68 -21.71
CA ALA A 12 53.32 -5.79 -20.58
C ALA A 12 51.83 -5.41 -20.52
N VAL A 13 51.21 -5.10 -21.67
CA VAL A 13 49.76 -4.89 -21.79
C VAL A 13 49.01 -6.19 -21.48
N GLY A 14 49.50 -7.34 -21.92
CA GLY A 14 48.95 -8.65 -21.56
C GLY A 14 49.00 -8.94 -20.06
N HIS A 15 50.06 -8.56 -19.36
CA HIS A 15 50.17 -8.66 -17.90
C HIS A 15 49.26 -7.67 -17.16
N GLN A 16 49.13 -6.43 -17.65
CA GLN A 16 48.17 -5.47 -17.11
C GLN A 16 46.72 -5.94 -17.33
N PHE A 17 46.42 -6.51 -18.49
CA PHE A 17 45.13 -7.11 -18.81
C PHE A 17 44.84 -8.32 -17.90
N ALA A 18 45.78 -9.24 -17.75
CA ALA A 18 45.66 -10.36 -16.82
C ALA A 18 45.52 -9.91 -15.37
N LYS A 19 46.15 -8.80 -14.96
CA LYS A 19 46.04 -8.22 -13.61
C LYS A 19 44.69 -7.52 -13.37
N ALA A 20 44.15 -6.85 -14.39
CA ALA A 20 42.82 -6.27 -14.37
C ALA A 20 41.72 -7.36 -14.41
N MET A 21 42.00 -8.50 -15.03
CA MET A 21 41.15 -9.70 -15.03
C MET A 21 41.29 -10.53 -13.74
N SER A 22 42.47 -10.56 -13.11
CA SER A 22 42.72 -11.30 -11.86
C SER A 22 42.11 -10.63 -10.64
N SER A 23 41.71 -9.36 -10.75
CA SER A 23 40.74 -8.80 -9.83
C SER A 23 39.38 -9.34 -10.26
N GLU A 24 39.00 -10.53 -9.79
CA GLU A 24 37.61 -10.99 -9.88
C GLU A 24 36.66 -10.00 -9.17
N THR A 25 37.18 -9.12 -8.32
CA THR A 25 36.43 -8.16 -7.51
C THR A 25 35.58 -7.16 -8.31
N PRO A 26 36.05 -6.41 -9.32
CA PRO A 26 35.22 -5.38 -9.97
C PRO A 26 34.08 -5.97 -10.81
N ILE A 27 34.30 -7.06 -11.56
CA ILE A 27 33.25 -7.70 -12.36
C ILE A 27 32.25 -8.42 -11.44
N LEU A 28 32.73 -9.11 -10.41
CA LEU A 28 31.86 -9.77 -9.43
C LEU A 28 31.04 -8.75 -8.63
N ASP A 29 31.62 -7.61 -8.26
CA ASP A 29 30.91 -6.56 -7.55
C ASP A 29 29.90 -5.84 -8.44
N ILE A 30 30.22 -5.61 -9.73
CA ILE A 30 29.23 -5.16 -10.73
C ILE A 30 28.10 -6.18 -10.86
N ALA A 31 28.41 -7.48 -10.96
CA ALA A 31 27.39 -8.53 -11.04
C ALA A 31 26.49 -8.57 -9.80
N LYS A 32 27.06 -8.41 -8.59
CA LYS A 32 26.30 -8.29 -7.33
C LYS A 32 25.41 -7.04 -7.31
N ILE A 33 25.92 -5.90 -7.78
CA ILE A 33 25.13 -4.66 -7.86
C ILE A 33 23.98 -4.82 -8.85
N VAL A 34 24.24 -5.37 -10.04
CA VAL A 34 23.21 -5.64 -11.06
C VAL A 34 22.18 -6.63 -10.54
N SER A 35 22.59 -7.68 -9.82
CA SER A 35 21.66 -8.64 -9.20
C SER A 35 20.77 -7.96 -8.16
N ARG A 36 21.34 -7.15 -7.26
CA ARG A 36 20.57 -6.36 -6.28
C ARG A 36 19.65 -5.33 -6.93
N LEU A 37 20.06 -4.75 -8.06
CA LEU A 37 19.22 -3.82 -8.81
C LEU A 37 18.04 -4.55 -9.46
N ALA A 38 18.26 -5.73 -10.03
CA ALA A 38 17.20 -6.57 -10.58
C ALA A 38 16.20 -6.95 -9.49
N GLU A 39 16.68 -7.46 -8.34
CA GLU A 39 15.82 -7.77 -7.19
C GLU A 39 14.99 -6.56 -6.73
N ARG A 40 15.63 -5.37 -6.64
CA ARG A 40 14.92 -4.14 -6.28
C ARG A 40 13.90 -3.73 -7.33
N LEU A 41 14.22 -3.88 -8.61
CA LEU A 41 13.32 -3.57 -9.71
C LEU A 41 12.10 -4.49 -9.72
N ASP A 42 12.29 -5.78 -9.43
CA ASP A 42 11.21 -6.75 -9.30
C ASP A 42 10.30 -6.38 -8.13
N CYS A 43 10.87 -6.05 -6.96
CA CYS A 43 10.12 -5.57 -5.81
C CYS A 43 9.32 -4.30 -6.13
N THR A 44 9.90 -3.31 -6.82
CA THR A 44 9.19 -2.08 -7.18
C THR A 44 8.10 -2.34 -8.22
N THR A 45 8.34 -3.26 -9.15
CA THR A 45 7.35 -3.63 -10.17
C THR A 45 6.14 -4.31 -9.51
N ALA A 46 6.38 -5.25 -8.58
CA ALA A 46 5.32 -5.88 -7.81
C ALA A 46 4.52 -4.87 -6.98
N ALA A 47 5.20 -3.96 -6.29
CA ALA A 47 4.55 -2.90 -5.51
C ALA A 47 3.72 -1.94 -6.39
N LEU A 48 4.22 -1.61 -7.58
CA LEU A 48 3.52 -0.77 -8.55
C LEU A 48 2.23 -1.45 -9.03
N HIS A 49 2.29 -2.73 -9.40
CA HIS A 49 1.11 -3.48 -9.82
C HIS A 49 0.06 -3.59 -8.71
N ALA A 50 0.48 -3.84 -7.46
CA ALA A 50 -0.44 -3.88 -6.33
C ALA A 50 -1.14 -2.52 -6.10
N THR A 51 -0.38 -1.42 -6.15
CA THR A 51 -0.93 -0.07 -6.01
C THR A 51 -1.86 0.29 -7.16
N GLN A 52 -1.53 -0.12 -8.38
CA GLN A 52 -2.37 0.07 -9.57
C GLN A 52 -3.73 -0.62 -9.38
N ALA A 53 -3.72 -1.89 -8.97
CA ALA A 53 -4.95 -2.66 -8.74
C ALA A 53 -5.83 -2.03 -7.64
N GLN A 54 -5.22 -1.57 -6.54
CA GLN A 54 -5.95 -0.87 -5.48
C GLN A 54 -6.57 0.45 -5.99
N ARG A 55 -5.83 1.22 -6.80
CA ARG A 55 -6.34 2.46 -7.40
C ARG A 55 -7.50 2.21 -8.35
N ASP A 56 -7.42 1.16 -9.18
CA ASP A 56 -8.48 0.81 -10.13
C ASP A 56 -9.76 0.39 -9.38
N GLN A 57 -9.63 -0.34 -8.27
CA GLN A 57 -10.77 -0.69 -7.40
C GLN A 57 -11.41 0.54 -6.75
N LEU A 58 -10.62 1.44 -6.17
CA LEU A 58 -11.15 2.68 -5.59
C LEU A 58 -11.78 3.60 -6.65
N ALA A 59 -11.24 3.62 -7.88
CA ALA A 59 -11.85 4.35 -8.97
C ALA A 59 -13.21 3.78 -9.39
N ALA A 60 -13.36 2.45 -9.39
CA ALA A 60 -14.63 1.79 -9.65
C ALA A 60 -15.67 2.13 -8.56
N GLU A 61 -15.28 2.09 -7.29
CA GLU A 61 -16.13 2.49 -6.15
C GLU A 61 -16.56 3.96 -6.22
N ASN A 62 -15.63 4.86 -6.57
CA ASN A 62 -15.95 6.26 -6.81
C ASN A 62 -16.94 6.43 -7.97
N GLY A 63 -16.81 5.63 -9.02
CA GLY A 63 -17.77 5.58 -10.13
C GLY A 63 -19.17 5.17 -9.66
N GLN A 64 -19.27 4.13 -8.83
CA GLN A 64 -20.53 3.70 -8.23
C GLN A 64 -21.13 4.79 -7.35
N MET A 65 -20.32 5.45 -6.52
CA MET A 65 -20.77 6.57 -5.67
C MET A 65 -21.31 7.73 -6.52
N LEU A 66 -20.59 8.11 -7.58
CA LEU A 66 -21.02 9.16 -8.50
C LEU A 66 -22.35 8.83 -9.17
N HIS A 67 -22.52 7.58 -9.63
CA HIS A 67 -23.79 7.11 -10.22
C HIS A 67 -24.95 7.32 -9.24
N LEU A 68 -24.82 6.83 -8.01
CA LEU A 68 -25.85 6.96 -6.98
C LEU A 68 -26.20 8.42 -6.67
N LEU A 69 -25.19 9.30 -6.59
CA LEU A 69 -25.41 10.73 -6.35
C LEU A 69 -26.08 11.43 -7.54
N THR A 70 -25.68 11.08 -8.76
CA THR A 70 -26.28 11.60 -9.99
C THR A 70 -27.75 11.19 -10.09
N ASP A 71 -28.09 9.93 -9.81
CA ASP A 71 -29.47 9.46 -9.87
C ASP A 71 -30.40 10.24 -8.93
N ILE A 72 -29.96 10.52 -7.70
CA ILE A 72 -30.72 11.41 -6.79
C ILE A 72 -30.83 12.81 -7.38
N SER A 73 -29.70 13.37 -7.83
CA SER A 73 -29.65 14.75 -8.32
C SER A 73 -30.53 14.96 -9.55
N GLU A 74 -30.69 13.96 -10.42
CA GLU A 74 -31.51 14.07 -11.62
C GLU A 74 -33.01 13.83 -11.35
N ASN A 75 -33.34 13.11 -10.28
CA ASN A 75 -34.70 12.66 -10.01
C ASN A 75 -35.35 13.29 -8.76
N HIS A 76 -34.74 14.34 -8.19
CA HIS A 76 -35.36 15.10 -7.12
C HIS A 76 -36.41 16.10 -7.64
N LEU A 77 -37.40 16.40 -6.81
CA LEU A 77 -38.45 17.38 -7.06
C LEU A 77 -38.33 18.51 -6.04
N GLU A 78 -38.09 19.72 -6.53
CA GLU A 78 -38.08 20.92 -5.70
C GLU A 78 -39.50 21.47 -5.52
N TYR A 79 -39.87 21.81 -4.29
CA TYR A 79 -41.16 22.44 -3.96
C TYR A 79 -41.02 23.40 -2.77
N LEU A 80 -41.90 24.41 -2.72
CA LEU A 80 -42.03 25.29 -1.56
C LEU A 80 -42.83 24.59 -0.46
N SER A 81 -42.23 24.46 0.73
CA SER A 81 -42.94 23.92 1.88
C SER A 81 -43.79 24.99 2.55
N GLU A 82 -45.12 24.85 2.49
CA GLU A 82 -46.07 25.78 3.13
C GLU A 82 -45.90 25.88 4.65
N GLY A 83 -45.31 24.86 5.29
CA GLY A 83 -45.10 24.80 6.74
C GLY A 83 -43.76 25.36 7.22
N GLU A 84 -42.75 25.42 6.34
CA GLU A 84 -41.37 25.80 6.73
C GLU A 84 -40.84 27.05 5.99
N ASP A 85 -41.63 27.62 5.07
CA ASP A 85 -41.30 28.82 4.29
C ASP A 85 -39.89 28.75 3.65
N CYS A 86 -39.52 27.55 3.18
CA CYS A 86 -38.25 27.28 2.52
C CYS A 86 -38.43 26.29 1.37
N MET A 87 -37.45 26.29 0.45
CA MET A 87 -37.38 25.32 -0.64
C MET A 87 -36.96 23.96 -0.10
N MET A 88 -37.76 22.94 -0.40
CA MET A 88 -37.47 21.54 -0.08
C MET A 88 -37.25 20.74 -1.35
N ALA A 89 -36.46 19.67 -1.25
CA ALA A 89 -36.27 18.68 -2.29
C ALA A 89 -36.81 17.34 -1.82
N GLY A 90 -37.75 16.76 -2.57
CA GLY A 90 -38.25 15.40 -2.38
C GLY A 90 -37.62 14.46 -3.38
N VAL A 91 -37.14 13.31 -2.93
CA VAL A 91 -36.61 12.26 -3.82
C VAL A 91 -37.57 11.08 -3.78
N PRO A 92 -38.10 10.60 -4.93
CA PRO A 92 -38.90 9.39 -4.95
C PRO A 92 -38.11 8.21 -4.37
N LEU A 93 -38.78 7.39 -3.56
CA LEU A 93 -38.13 6.29 -2.85
C LEU A 93 -37.42 5.30 -3.77
N ASP A 94 -37.88 5.10 -5.00
CA ASP A 94 -37.24 4.23 -5.98
C ASP A 94 -35.80 4.68 -6.29
N TYR A 95 -35.53 5.99 -6.35
CA TYR A 95 -34.19 6.54 -6.59
C TYR A 95 -33.32 6.60 -5.33
N VAL A 96 -33.93 6.50 -4.15
CA VAL A 96 -33.21 6.33 -2.87
C VAL A 96 -33.01 4.85 -2.55
N SER A 97 -33.73 3.93 -3.20
CA SER A 97 -33.76 2.51 -2.86
C SER A 97 -32.40 1.83 -3.01
N GLU A 98 -31.64 2.18 -4.05
CA GLU A 98 -30.30 1.64 -4.29
C GLU A 98 -29.29 2.16 -3.26
N ILE A 99 -29.37 3.45 -2.89
CA ILE A 99 -28.57 4.01 -1.79
C ILE A 99 -28.97 3.37 -0.46
N ASN A 100 -30.26 3.21 -0.22
CA ASN A 100 -30.76 2.57 0.99
C ASN A 100 -30.32 1.11 1.09
N MET A 101 -30.20 0.40 -0.03
CA MET A 101 -29.63 -0.94 -0.06
C MET A 101 -28.20 -0.92 0.52
N TYR A 102 -27.39 0.09 0.25
CA TYR A 102 -25.99 0.13 0.72
C TYR A 102 -25.78 0.89 2.04
N VAL A 103 -26.62 1.86 2.37
CA VAL A 103 -26.49 2.77 3.53
C VAL A 103 -27.38 2.34 4.70
N SER A 104 -28.55 1.74 4.45
CA SER A 104 -29.41 1.24 5.51
C SER A 104 -28.93 -0.15 5.95
N ARG A 105 -28.28 -0.20 7.12
CA ARG A 105 -27.82 -1.44 7.78
C ARG A 105 -28.91 -2.46 8.11
N ASP A 106 -30.19 -2.13 7.87
CA ASP A 106 -31.35 -2.98 8.11
C ASP A 106 -31.66 -3.94 6.96
N VAL A 107 -30.94 -3.84 5.83
CA VAL A 107 -30.98 -4.79 4.73
C VAL A 107 -29.65 -5.53 4.72
N GLU A 108 -29.65 -6.86 4.71
CA GLU A 108 -28.45 -7.71 4.59
C GLU A 108 -27.80 -7.60 3.19
N ALA A 109 -27.71 -6.38 2.66
CA ALA A 109 -27.15 -6.09 1.36
C ALA A 109 -25.62 -6.15 1.40
N GLU A 110 -25.05 -6.60 0.29
CA GLU A 110 -23.60 -6.65 0.11
C GLU A 110 -23.02 -5.24 0.01
N ASN A 111 -21.99 -4.93 0.80
CA ASN A 111 -21.31 -3.64 0.72
C ASN A 111 -20.55 -3.52 -0.61
N PRO A 112 -20.84 -2.51 -1.46
CA PRO A 112 -20.16 -2.34 -2.73
C PRO A 112 -18.82 -1.60 -2.57
N PHE A 113 -18.50 -1.08 -1.37
CA PHE A 113 -17.33 -0.24 -1.08
C PHE A 113 -16.22 -0.99 -0.30
N LYS A 114 -15.91 -2.21 -0.71
CA LYS A 114 -14.97 -3.13 -0.01
C LYS A 114 -13.52 -2.65 -0.03
N ALA A 115 -13.07 -2.03 -1.11
CA ALA A 115 -11.73 -1.46 -1.23
C ALA A 115 -11.56 -0.24 -0.31
N THR A 116 -12.61 0.58 -0.15
CA THR A 116 -12.64 1.65 0.85
C THR A 116 -12.56 1.09 2.27
N ASP A 117 -13.30 0.03 2.58
CA ASP A 117 -13.22 -0.61 3.90
C ASP A 117 -11.85 -1.24 4.18
N ALA A 118 -11.28 -1.93 3.21
CA ALA A 118 -9.93 -2.48 3.29
C ALA A 118 -8.88 -1.37 3.50
N PHE A 119 -9.02 -0.25 2.78
CA PHE A 119 -8.16 0.93 2.97
C PHE A 119 -8.29 1.50 4.39
N LEU A 120 -9.51 1.70 4.88
CA LEU A 120 -9.73 2.22 6.24
C LEU A 120 -9.23 1.24 7.30
N ALA A 121 -9.33 -0.07 7.08
CA ALA A 121 -8.75 -1.09 7.95
C ALA A 121 -7.22 -1.00 7.97
N GLU A 122 -6.59 -0.81 6.81
CA GLU A 122 -5.14 -0.62 6.73
C GLU A 122 -4.70 0.63 7.49
N VAL A 123 -5.37 1.76 7.29
CA VAL A 123 -5.11 3.02 8.01
C VAL A 123 -5.28 2.85 9.53
N ARG A 124 -6.31 2.13 9.97
CA ARG A 124 -6.50 1.82 11.40
C ARG A 124 -5.40 0.91 11.94
N SER A 125 -4.91 -0.01 11.13
CA SER A 125 -3.86 -0.95 11.52
C SER A 125 -2.45 -0.35 11.50
N SER A 126 -2.19 0.67 10.70
CA SER A 126 -0.86 1.29 10.61
C SER A 126 -0.39 1.90 11.93
N GLY A 127 -1.32 2.49 12.70
CA GLY A 127 -1.02 2.99 14.05
C GLY A 127 -0.60 1.88 15.03
N LEU A 128 -1.07 0.65 14.83
CA LEU A 128 -0.67 -0.51 15.62
C LEU A 128 0.71 -1.01 15.22
N ASP A 129 1.07 -0.93 13.94
CA ASP A 129 2.43 -1.27 13.49
C ASP A 129 3.44 -0.26 14.03
N GLU A 130 3.11 1.04 14.02
CA GLU A 130 3.94 2.08 14.62
C GLU A 130 4.15 1.84 16.12
N MET A 131 3.08 1.47 16.83
CA MET A 131 3.17 1.05 18.22
C MET A 131 4.11 -0.14 18.39
N ALA A 132 3.95 -1.21 17.61
CA ALA A 132 4.82 -2.38 17.69
C ALA A 132 6.30 -2.00 17.50
N VAL A 133 6.62 -1.17 16.50
CA VAL A 133 7.97 -0.68 16.24
C VAL A 133 8.51 0.12 17.43
N ALA A 134 7.71 1.01 18.02
CA ALA A 134 8.13 1.80 19.17
C ALA A 134 8.47 0.91 20.38
N TYR A 135 7.61 -0.06 20.70
CA TYR A 135 7.83 -0.97 21.82
C TYR A 135 9.03 -1.90 21.60
N ARG A 136 9.28 -2.37 20.36
CA ARG A 136 10.51 -3.12 20.03
C ARG A 136 11.78 -2.29 20.23
N LYS A 137 11.73 -0.98 19.94
CA LYS A 137 12.84 -0.06 20.23
C LYS A 137 13.09 0.05 21.74
N PHE A 138 12.04 0.27 22.54
CA PHE A 138 12.16 0.31 24.01
C PHE A 138 12.70 -1.00 24.61
N ALA A 139 12.33 -2.14 24.03
CA ALA A 139 12.86 -3.44 24.42
C ALA A 139 14.36 -3.61 24.13
N SER A 140 14.90 -2.81 23.20
CA SER A 140 16.30 -2.87 22.75
C SER A 140 17.17 -1.76 23.36
N GLU A 141 16.60 -0.91 24.22
CA GLU A 141 17.35 0.17 24.87
C GLU A 141 18.39 -0.36 25.87
N GLU A 142 19.55 0.31 25.89
CA GLU A 142 20.62 -0.03 26.81
C GLU A 142 20.18 0.20 28.27
N GLY A 143 20.39 -0.78 29.14
CA GLY A 143 19.94 -0.74 30.52
C GLY A 143 18.48 -1.18 30.75
N CYS A 144 17.76 -1.61 29.70
CA CYS A 144 16.43 -2.20 29.84
C CYS A 144 16.52 -3.52 30.63
N SER A 145 15.76 -3.63 31.72
CA SER A 145 15.74 -4.86 32.52
C SER A 145 15.08 -6.00 31.76
N CYS A 146 15.44 -7.25 32.06
CA CYS A 146 14.83 -8.43 31.43
C CYS A 146 13.29 -8.44 31.54
N ASN A 147 12.76 -8.00 32.68
CA ASN A 147 11.30 -7.90 32.89
C ASN A 147 10.67 -6.83 31.99
N MET A 148 11.31 -5.67 31.83
CA MET A 148 10.81 -4.60 30.96
C MET A 148 10.92 -4.99 29.47
N GLN A 149 12.04 -5.59 29.07
CA GLN A 149 12.24 -6.10 27.72
C GLN A 149 11.14 -7.11 27.35
N SER A 150 10.82 -8.04 28.25
CA SER A 150 9.73 -9.00 28.03
C SER A 150 8.37 -8.31 27.92
N SER A 151 8.08 -7.32 28.77
CA SER A 151 6.81 -6.57 28.76
C SER A 151 6.62 -5.79 27.44
N TYR A 152 7.68 -5.11 26.99
CA TYR A 152 7.65 -4.36 25.75
C TYR A 152 7.50 -5.26 24.53
N ASN A 153 8.23 -6.38 24.48
CA ASN A 153 8.08 -7.37 23.40
C ASN A 153 6.66 -7.95 23.34
N LEU A 154 6.07 -8.31 24.49
CA LEU A 154 4.70 -8.82 24.54
C LEU A 154 3.69 -7.76 24.05
N THR A 155 3.93 -6.49 24.36
CA THR A 155 3.06 -5.40 23.91
C THR A 155 3.15 -5.21 22.39
N ALA A 156 4.36 -5.30 21.81
CA ALA A 156 4.56 -5.26 20.37
C ALA A 156 3.86 -6.44 19.67
N GLU A 157 4.01 -7.66 20.18
CA GLU A 157 3.35 -8.86 19.62
C GLU A 157 1.82 -8.77 19.64
N ARG A 158 1.25 -8.18 20.70
CA ARG A 158 -0.20 -7.92 20.79
C ARG A 158 -0.64 -6.87 19.77
N ALA A 159 0.14 -5.82 19.58
CA ALA A 159 -0.14 -4.80 18.57
C ALA A 159 -0.09 -5.38 17.16
N GLU A 160 0.94 -6.17 16.83
CA GLU A 160 1.09 -6.90 15.56
C GLU A 160 -0.12 -7.84 15.33
N SER A 161 -0.51 -8.61 16.35
CA SER A 161 -1.65 -9.54 16.29
C SER A 161 -2.98 -8.81 16.07
N TYR A 162 -3.18 -7.67 16.74
CA TYR A 162 -4.38 -6.87 16.61
C TYR A 162 -4.44 -6.16 15.26
N ALA A 163 -3.29 -5.68 14.75
CA ALA A 163 -3.19 -5.10 13.40
C ALA A 163 -3.63 -6.11 12.34
N ALA A 164 -3.14 -7.36 12.43
CA ALA A 164 -3.56 -8.44 11.55
C ALA A 164 -5.06 -8.79 11.69
N TYR A 165 -5.61 -8.70 12.90
CA TYR A 165 -7.05 -8.86 13.11
C TYR A 165 -7.86 -7.76 12.41
N VAL A 166 -7.49 -6.49 12.58
CA VAL A 166 -8.19 -5.34 11.96
C VAL A 166 -8.16 -5.44 10.43
N ARG A 167 -7.01 -5.80 9.84
CA ARG A 167 -6.88 -6.02 8.39
C ARG A 167 -7.82 -7.11 7.86
N ARG A 168 -7.94 -8.23 8.58
CA ARG A 168 -8.85 -9.32 8.19
C ARG A 168 -10.32 -8.92 8.25
N GLN A 169 -10.70 -8.10 9.22
CA GLN A 169 -12.09 -7.61 9.32
C GLN A 169 -12.47 -6.71 8.14
N GLY A 170 -11.52 -5.93 7.59
CA GLY A 170 -11.74 -5.09 6.41
C GLY A 170 -11.87 -5.85 5.07
N VAL A 171 -11.74 -7.18 5.07
CA VAL A 171 -11.85 -8.04 3.87
C VAL A 171 -13.14 -8.88 3.87
N VAL A 172 -13.84 -8.95 5.02
CA VAL A 172 -14.93 -9.92 5.27
C VAL A 172 -16.32 -9.27 5.38
N GLN A 173 -16.47 -7.99 5.04
CA GLN A 173 -17.76 -7.28 5.03
C GLN A 173 -18.27 -7.03 3.62
#